data_AF-A0A920IXI8-F1
#
_entry.id   AF-A0A920IXI8-F1
#
_cell.length_a   1.000
_cell.length_b   1.000
_cell.length_c   1.000
_cell.angle_alpha   90.00
_cell.angle_beta   90.00
_cell.angle_gamma   90.00
#
_symmetry.space_group_name_H-M   'P 1'
#
loop_
_entity.id
_entity.type
_entity.pdbx_description
1 polymer ?
#
loop_
_entity_poly.entity_id
_entity_poly.type
_entity_poly.pdbx_seq_one_letter_code
_entity_poly.pdbx_strand_id
1 'polypeptide(L)'
;MPEEILTQWENIGLEIAQLSSRSWEPSLAYFSASVKVQQYLPSGQFLGWCKSSISLSKDSSKIAQYFLSSSPQTMVRLRPRYIEDWVSRVTKLHKGTWKSTNLSCKMFEYTPIILETLTFDQFCKFTDFMEILSNRSYDLANEILDSSLEIYTLNFQEIDELIHLSVLITENDWRDIKPTYEIIKDQVSKLPNAHTKITFDMTRRLHGLSGLKISEFLQLLIRTLSLTNKNDNDQVLQMTQQVVNNVPIATLDFLNNVPRLLDSLDIDQLDQWKSQGIRLAIDQDTNTAPATQFFKLQSKESQDLIDKISSSVELNRIKDLMKLYCTALSGEDVSVSGSTTITDKNIGWGESDLATSDGKTIYLPDVIKRYNKKEDNFNFYKVLASHQQALTEFGSYKYDYKIEPVNSKSKAIFNALLDQVNDSDEEHATRIAKVLRGSFPFKHDPILADDIFSIVEEYRVDQLILSKYPGLRNFYKKFS
;
A
#
# COMPACT_ATOMS: atom_id res chain seq x y z
N MET A 1 56.98 5.42 18.51
CA MET A 1 56.58 4.41 19.52
C MET A 1 57.80 4.08 20.37
N PRO A 2 57.64 3.84 21.68
CA PRO A 2 58.73 3.37 22.54
C PRO A 2 59.33 2.06 22.02
N GLU A 3 60.63 1.87 22.19
CA GLU A 3 61.38 0.69 21.70
C GLU A 3 60.81 -0.62 22.23
N GLU A 4 60.47 -0.68 23.53
CA GLU A 4 59.85 -1.85 24.15
C GLU A 4 58.57 -2.30 23.43
N ILE A 5 57.75 -1.37 22.95
CA ILE A 5 56.49 -1.67 22.28
C ILE A 5 56.73 -2.13 20.84
N LEU A 6 57.77 -1.59 20.19
CA LEU A 6 58.20 -2.08 18.87
C LEU A 6 58.73 -3.51 18.96
N THR A 7 59.53 -3.83 19.98
CA THR A 7 59.99 -5.20 20.23
C THR A 7 58.83 -6.16 20.49
N GLN A 8 57.83 -5.74 21.30
CA GLN A 8 56.65 -6.58 21.54
C GLN A 8 55.80 -6.77 20.28
N TRP A 9 55.61 -5.73 19.47
CA TRP A 9 54.94 -5.81 18.17
C TRP A 9 55.64 -6.77 17.21
N GLU A 10 56.96 -6.67 17.08
CA GLU A 10 57.76 -7.56 16.23
C GLU A 10 57.64 -9.01 16.69
N ASN A 11 57.82 -9.27 17.99
CA ASN A 11 57.71 -10.61 18.57
C ASN A 11 56.33 -11.23 18.35
N ILE A 12 55.25 -10.44 18.51
CA ILE A 12 53.87 -10.90 18.26
C ILE A 12 53.70 -11.27 16.78
N GLY A 13 54.17 -10.44 15.85
CA GLY A 13 54.07 -10.72 14.42
C GLY A 13 54.84 -11.97 13.98
N LEU A 14 56.01 -12.21 14.57
CA LEU A 14 56.81 -13.42 14.38
C LEU A 14 56.11 -14.65 14.98
N GLU A 15 55.56 -14.54 16.19
CA GLU A 15 54.82 -15.64 16.83
C GLU A 15 53.61 -16.03 15.98
N ILE A 16 52.85 -15.06 15.46
CA ILE A 16 51.72 -15.32 14.54
C ILE A 16 52.21 -16.15 13.34
N ALA A 17 53.31 -15.75 12.67
CA ALA A 17 53.84 -16.43 11.49
C ALA A 17 54.23 -17.90 11.74
N GLN A 18 54.54 -18.25 12.99
CA GLN A 18 55.01 -19.58 13.38
C GLN A 18 53.87 -20.53 13.81
N LEU A 19 52.62 -20.06 13.93
CA LEU A 19 51.53 -20.90 14.48
C LEU A 19 51.12 -22.07 13.58
N SER A 20 51.18 -21.90 12.25
CA SER A 20 50.72 -22.91 11.29
C SER A 20 51.25 -22.66 9.87
N SER A 21 51.08 -23.63 8.98
CA SER A 21 51.48 -23.51 7.56
C SER A 21 50.74 -22.41 6.79
N ARG A 22 49.56 -21.98 7.24
CA ARG A 22 48.78 -20.87 6.64
C ARG A 22 48.91 -19.56 7.42
N SER A 23 49.71 -19.51 8.47
CA SER A 23 49.84 -18.31 9.31
C SER A 23 50.57 -17.14 8.65
N TRP A 24 51.12 -17.33 7.45
CA TRP A 24 51.67 -16.24 6.66
C TRP A 24 50.60 -15.21 6.26
N GLU A 25 49.34 -15.62 6.06
CA GLU A 25 48.22 -14.72 5.70
C GLU A 25 47.91 -13.72 6.83
N PRO A 26 47.59 -14.14 8.08
CA PRO A 26 47.39 -13.22 9.18
C PRO A 26 48.67 -12.46 9.57
N SER A 27 49.86 -13.06 9.44
CA SER A 27 51.11 -12.33 9.73
C SER A 27 51.34 -11.16 8.75
N LEU A 28 51.14 -11.38 7.45
CA LEU A 28 51.21 -10.32 6.45
C LEU A 28 50.15 -9.23 6.69
N ALA A 29 48.92 -9.64 7.01
CA ALA A 29 47.84 -8.71 7.36
C ALA A 29 48.19 -7.91 8.63
N TYR A 30 48.81 -8.53 9.64
CA TYR A 30 49.24 -7.87 10.87
C TYR A 30 50.25 -6.76 10.60
N PHE A 31 51.34 -7.08 9.91
CA PHE A 31 52.37 -6.08 9.61
C PHE A 31 51.83 -4.95 8.73
N SER A 32 51.06 -5.26 7.69
CA SER A 32 50.49 -4.24 6.80
C SER A 32 49.45 -3.35 7.48
N ALA A 33 48.57 -3.92 8.31
CA ALA A 33 47.55 -3.16 9.04
C ALA A 33 48.13 -2.33 10.19
N SER A 34 49.18 -2.85 10.86
CA SER A 34 49.73 -2.24 12.08
C SER A 34 50.17 -0.79 11.89
N VAL A 35 50.79 -0.45 10.74
CA VAL A 35 51.22 0.93 10.43
C VAL A 35 50.04 1.89 10.39
N LYS A 36 48.92 1.47 9.78
CA LYS A 36 47.71 2.28 9.69
C LYS A 36 46.97 2.35 11.02
N VAL A 37 46.86 1.21 11.72
CA VAL A 37 46.18 1.12 13.02
C VAL A 37 46.90 1.95 14.09
N GLN A 38 48.23 1.93 14.12
CA GLN A 38 49.03 2.70 15.09
C GLN A 38 48.77 4.20 15.00
N GLN A 39 48.41 4.74 13.83
CA GLN A 39 48.08 6.16 13.66
C GLN A 39 46.84 6.58 14.45
N TYR A 40 45.94 5.64 14.76
CA TYR A 40 44.70 5.90 15.50
C TYR A 40 44.79 5.51 16.98
N LEU A 41 45.77 4.68 17.37
CA LEU A 41 45.82 4.06 18.69
C LEU A 41 46.99 4.55 19.54
N PRO A 42 46.75 4.94 20.80
CA PRO A 42 47.81 5.08 21.79
C PRO A 42 48.54 3.76 22.02
N SER A 43 49.80 3.84 22.40
CA SER A 43 50.70 2.71 22.63
C SER A 43 50.11 1.52 23.40
N GLY A 44 49.40 1.75 24.51
CA GLY A 44 48.77 0.67 25.29
C GLY A 44 47.63 -0.03 24.55
N GLN A 45 46.79 0.73 23.85
CA GLN A 45 45.66 0.18 23.08
C GLN A 45 46.13 -0.50 21.79
N PHE A 46 47.20 0.01 21.19
CA PHE A 46 47.88 -0.67 20.08
C PHE A 46 48.42 -2.03 20.50
N LEU A 47 49.02 -2.14 21.68
CA LEU A 47 49.46 -3.43 22.20
C LEU A 47 48.27 -4.36 22.52
N GLY A 48 47.16 -3.81 23.03
CA GLY A 48 45.90 -4.54 23.19
C GLY A 48 45.42 -5.13 21.87
N TRP A 49 45.38 -4.32 20.80
CA TRP A 49 45.08 -4.79 19.45
C TRP A 49 46.03 -5.90 18.99
N CYS A 50 47.34 -5.78 19.22
CA CYS A 50 48.32 -6.83 18.89
C CYS A 50 48.05 -8.14 19.65
N LYS A 51 47.71 -8.05 20.94
CA LYS A 51 47.34 -9.22 21.76
C LYS A 51 46.07 -9.90 21.25
N SER A 52 45.07 -9.12 20.83
CA SER A 52 43.87 -9.65 20.17
C SER A 52 44.23 -10.37 18.85
N SER A 53 45.12 -9.81 18.03
CA SER A 53 45.56 -10.42 16.76
C SER A 53 46.14 -11.81 16.96
N ILE A 54 47.00 -11.98 17.96
CA ILE A 54 47.63 -13.28 18.22
C ILE A 54 46.68 -14.28 18.87
N SER A 55 45.79 -13.83 19.76
CA SER A 55 44.74 -14.68 20.32
C SER A 55 43.86 -15.24 19.20
N LEU A 56 43.37 -14.37 18.31
CA LEU A 56 42.58 -14.78 17.14
C LEU A 56 43.34 -15.70 16.22
N SER A 57 44.66 -15.48 16.03
CA SER A 57 45.48 -16.31 15.15
C SER A 57 45.69 -17.72 15.70
N LYS A 58 45.71 -17.87 17.03
CA LYS A 58 45.73 -19.17 17.72
C LYS A 58 44.42 -19.94 17.52
N ASP A 59 43.29 -19.22 17.50
CA ASP A 59 41.96 -19.83 17.33
C ASP A 59 41.63 -20.14 15.87
N SER A 60 41.83 -19.17 14.96
CA SER A 60 41.54 -19.30 13.54
C SER A 60 42.31 -18.29 12.70
N SER A 61 43.23 -18.79 11.86
CA SER A 61 44.01 -17.95 10.94
C SER A 61 43.13 -17.13 10.01
N LYS A 62 41.98 -17.67 9.58
CA LYS A 62 41.03 -16.96 8.72
C LYS A 62 40.35 -15.80 9.45
N ILE A 63 39.86 -16.01 10.68
CA ILE A 63 39.22 -14.94 11.45
C ILE A 63 40.24 -13.83 11.76
N ALA A 64 41.45 -14.22 12.17
CA ALA A 64 42.52 -13.27 12.43
C ALA A 64 42.84 -12.41 11.19
N GLN A 65 42.94 -13.01 10.01
CA GLN A 65 43.18 -12.28 8.76
C GLN A 65 42.10 -11.21 8.52
N TYR A 66 40.82 -11.55 8.69
CA TYR A 66 39.70 -10.63 8.46
C TYR A 66 39.64 -9.51 9.50
N PHE A 67 39.89 -9.82 10.78
CA PHE A 67 40.03 -8.79 11.82
C PHE A 67 41.17 -7.81 11.49
N LEU A 68 42.33 -8.33 11.08
CA LEU A 68 43.51 -7.53 10.78
C LEU A 68 43.30 -6.67 9.53
N SER A 69 42.70 -7.21 8.47
CA SER A 69 42.48 -6.48 7.23
C SER A 69 41.43 -5.37 7.38
N SER A 70 40.38 -5.57 8.19
CA SER A 70 39.35 -4.56 8.42
C SER A 70 39.72 -3.53 9.49
N SER A 71 40.63 -3.87 10.42
CA SER A 71 41.05 -3.00 11.52
C SER A 71 41.40 -1.56 11.10
N PRO A 72 42.23 -1.30 10.07
CA PRO A 72 42.56 0.06 9.67
C PRO A 72 41.35 0.95 9.37
N GLN A 73 40.33 0.42 8.69
CA GLN A 73 39.11 1.16 8.37
C GLN A 73 38.19 1.28 9.59
N THR A 74 38.10 0.23 10.40
CA THR A 74 37.32 0.24 11.65
C THR A 74 37.82 1.33 12.62
N MET A 75 39.14 1.51 12.75
CA MET A 75 39.73 2.50 13.67
C MET A 75 39.41 3.96 13.32
N VAL A 76 38.91 4.24 12.10
CA VAL A 76 38.46 5.58 11.72
C VAL A 76 37.27 6.04 12.58
N ARG A 77 36.42 5.10 13.01
CA ARG A 77 35.18 5.39 13.75
C ARG A 77 35.08 4.68 15.10
N LEU A 78 35.81 3.58 15.28
CA LEU A 78 35.87 2.87 16.55
C LEU A 78 36.80 3.58 17.54
N ARG A 79 36.29 3.93 18.72
CA ARG A 79 37.13 4.48 19.79
C ARG A 79 38.06 3.39 20.34
N PRO A 80 39.34 3.70 20.66
CA PRO A 80 40.31 2.69 21.12
C PRO A 80 39.84 1.82 22.29
N ARG A 81 39.08 2.40 23.23
CA ARG A 81 38.55 1.68 24.40
C ARG A 81 37.62 0.51 24.06
N TYR A 82 37.07 0.47 22.85
CA TYR A 82 36.08 -0.53 22.41
C TYR A 82 36.68 -1.68 21.60
N ILE A 83 38.01 -1.71 21.41
CA ILE A 83 38.66 -2.75 20.59
C ILE A 83 38.48 -4.13 21.21
N GLU A 84 38.71 -4.26 22.52
CA GLU A 84 38.55 -5.54 23.21
C GLU A 84 37.09 -6.02 23.17
N ASP A 85 36.12 -5.12 23.37
CA ASP A 85 34.70 -5.42 23.25
C ASP A 85 34.30 -5.84 21.84
N TRP A 86 34.81 -5.14 20.82
CA TRP A 86 34.59 -5.47 19.41
C TRP A 86 35.07 -6.89 19.11
N VAL A 87 36.32 -7.20 19.47
CA VAL A 87 36.92 -8.52 19.27
C VAL A 87 36.13 -9.58 20.03
N SER A 88 35.84 -9.35 21.31
CA SER A 88 35.12 -10.31 22.16
C SER A 88 33.72 -10.62 21.64
N ARG A 89 32.97 -9.62 21.13
CA ARG A 89 31.62 -9.83 20.62
C ARG A 89 31.61 -10.60 19.30
N VAL A 90 32.49 -10.25 18.36
CA VAL A 90 32.53 -10.96 17.07
C VAL A 90 33.03 -12.39 17.26
N THR A 91 33.98 -12.64 18.18
CA THR A 91 34.45 -14.01 18.44
C THR A 91 33.41 -14.91 19.09
N LYS A 92 32.42 -14.38 19.82
CA LYS A 92 31.31 -15.19 20.34
C LYS A 92 30.52 -15.90 19.24
N LEU A 93 30.47 -15.34 18.02
CA LEU A 93 29.83 -15.96 16.86
C LEU A 93 30.58 -17.20 16.36
N HIS A 94 31.87 -17.33 16.69
CA HIS A 94 32.68 -18.47 16.30
C HIS A 94 32.48 -19.65 17.26
N LYS A 95 31.98 -20.77 16.72
CA LYS A 95 31.75 -22.01 17.48
C LYS A 95 32.51 -23.20 16.87
N GLY A 96 33.60 -22.95 16.15
CA GLY A 96 34.48 -23.99 15.57
C GLY A 96 34.01 -24.64 14.27
N THR A 97 32.86 -24.24 13.71
CA THR A 97 32.37 -24.75 12.41
C THR A 97 32.71 -23.80 11.26
N TRP A 98 32.85 -24.31 10.03
CA TRP A 98 33.10 -23.46 8.85
C TRP A 98 32.02 -22.38 8.65
N LYS A 99 30.75 -22.68 8.97
CA LYS A 99 29.65 -21.70 8.93
C LYS A 99 29.82 -20.58 9.95
N SER A 100 30.14 -20.94 11.19
CA SER A 100 30.40 -19.96 12.26
C SER A 100 31.64 -19.10 11.99
N THR A 101 32.68 -19.70 11.40
CA THR A 101 33.88 -18.98 10.93
C THR A 101 33.52 -17.99 9.84
N ASN A 102 32.69 -18.38 8.85
CA ASN A 102 32.28 -17.49 7.77
C ASN A 102 31.50 -16.27 8.28
N LEU A 103 30.50 -16.50 9.14
CA LEU A 103 29.73 -15.41 9.76
C LEU A 103 30.63 -14.44 10.55
N SER A 104 31.58 -14.98 11.34
CA SER A 104 32.54 -14.16 12.10
C SER A 104 33.46 -13.35 11.20
N CYS A 105 33.96 -13.95 10.11
CA CYS A 105 34.78 -13.25 9.11
C CYS A 105 34.00 -12.11 8.46
N LYS A 106 32.77 -12.36 7.99
CA LYS A 106 31.88 -11.33 7.44
C LYS A 106 31.60 -10.21 8.44
N MET A 107 31.34 -10.52 9.71
CA MET A 107 31.14 -9.48 10.73
C MET A 107 32.36 -8.59 10.92
N PHE A 108 33.58 -9.15 10.91
CA PHE A 108 34.80 -8.33 10.93
C PHE A 108 34.94 -7.48 9.66
N GLU A 109 34.68 -8.06 8.49
CA GLU A 109 34.74 -7.38 7.19
C GLU A 109 33.77 -6.19 7.11
N TYR A 110 32.56 -6.38 7.63
CA TYR A 110 31.48 -5.40 7.55
C TYR A 110 31.46 -4.40 8.70
N THR A 111 32.20 -4.64 9.79
CA THR A 111 32.32 -3.69 10.91
C THR A 111 32.61 -2.25 10.45
N PRO A 112 33.61 -1.95 9.60
CA PRO A 112 33.87 -0.58 9.17
C PRO A 112 32.67 0.07 8.49
N ILE A 113 31.94 -0.69 7.66
CA ILE A 113 30.73 -0.23 6.94
C ILE A 113 29.59 0.02 7.93
N ILE A 114 29.37 -0.91 8.86
CA ILE A 114 28.31 -0.78 9.89
C ILE A 114 28.54 0.46 10.74
N LEU A 115 29.78 0.74 11.14
CA LEU A 115 30.11 1.91 11.95
C LEU A 115 30.02 3.25 11.19
N GLU A 116 29.79 3.25 9.87
CA GLU A 116 29.49 4.47 9.14
C GLU A 116 28.11 5.04 9.51
N THR A 117 27.17 4.16 9.85
CA THR A 117 25.77 4.48 10.10
C THR A 117 25.36 4.21 11.56
N LEU A 118 25.88 3.14 12.19
CA LEU A 118 25.55 2.75 13.55
C LEU A 118 26.54 3.30 14.58
N THR A 119 26.02 3.60 15.77
CA THR A 119 26.86 3.78 16.96
C THR A 119 27.46 2.44 17.41
N PHE A 120 28.55 2.47 18.19
CA PHE A 120 29.13 1.23 18.72
C PHE A 120 28.17 0.46 19.66
N ASP A 121 27.29 1.16 20.37
CA ASP A 121 26.24 0.52 21.19
C ASP A 121 25.23 -0.26 20.32
N GLN A 122 24.77 0.35 19.24
CA GLN A 122 23.90 -0.32 18.26
C GLN A 122 24.61 -1.50 17.59
N PHE A 123 25.89 -1.37 17.24
CA PHE A 123 26.70 -2.48 16.74
C PHE A 123 26.76 -3.64 17.76
N CYS A 124 26.90 -3.34 19.05
CA CYS A 124 26.90 -4.36 20.11
C CYS A 124 25.55 -5.11 20.16
N LYS A 125 24.43 -4.37 20.18
CA LYS A 125 23.08 -4.94 20.16
C LYS A 125 22.84 -5.78 18.90
N PHE A 126 23.29 -5.29 17.74
CA PHE A 126 23.21 -6.00 16.47
C PHE A 126 24.00 -7.30 16.51
N THR A 127 25.23 -7.28 17.04
CA THR A 127 26.05 -8.50 17.17
C THR A 127 25.41 -9.52 18.12
N ASP A 128 24.79 -9.06 19.21
CA ASP A 128 24.05 -9.94 20.13
C ASP A 128 22.84 -10.57 19.43
N PHE A 129 22.10 -9.80 18.64
CA PHE A 129 21.04 -10.32 17.77
C PHE A 129 21.58 -11.38 16.78
N MET A 130 22.71 -11.10 16.12
CA MET A 130 23.33 -12.06 15.20
C MET A 130 23.73 -13.36 15.91
N GLU A 131 24.20 -13.29 17.16
CA GLU A 131 24.50 -14.49 17.96
C GLU A 131 23.22 -15.31 18.19
N ILE A 132 22.13 -14.68 18.64
CA ILE A 132 20.84 -15.34 18.89
C ILE A 132 20.31 -16.01 17.61
N LEU A 133 20.37 -15.32 16.47
CA LEU A 133 19.90 -15.86 15.19
C LEU A 133 20.79 -17.00 14.68
N SER A 134 22.11 -16.88 14.83
CA SER A 134 23.06 -17.90 14.40
C SER A 134 22.90 -19.22 15.16
N ASN A 135 22.46 -19.18 16.43
CA ASN A 135 22.12 -20.36 17.21
C ASN A 135 20.91 -21.13 16.63
N ARG A 136 20.05 -20.47 15.83
CA ARG A 136 18.96 -21.10 15.07
C ARG A 136 19.40 -21.53 13.68
N SER A 137 20.05 -20.63 12.93
CA SER A 137 20.54 -20.90 11.58
C SER A 137 21.64 -19.91 11.16
N TYR A 138 22.85 -20.43 10.91
CA TYR A 138 23.95 -19.62 10.36
C TYR A 138 23.69 -19.13 8.94
N ASP A 139 22.98 -19.90 8.10
CA ASP A 139 22.72 -19.51 6.72
C ASP A 139 21.80 -18.27 6.71
N LEU A 140 20.74 -18.32 7.52
CA LEU A 140 19.83 -17.20 7.69
C LEU A 140 20.50 -15.99 8.35
N ALA A 141 21.38 -16.21 9.34
CA ALA A 141 22.17 -15.13 9.93
C ALA A 141 23.05 -14.41 8.88
N ASN A 142 23.66 -15.14 7.94
CA ASN A 142 24.43 -14.51 6.87
C ASN A 142 23.53 -13.67 5.93
N GLU A 143 22.35 -14.18 5.57
CA GLU A 143 21.40 -13.43 4.72
C GLU A 143 20.86 -12.16 5.40
N ILE A 144 20.54 -12.25 6.70
CA ILE A 144 20.07 -11.10 7.48
C ILE A 144 21.20 -10.08 7.69
N LEU A 145 22.45 -10.52 7.86
CA LEU A 145 23.60 -9.61 7.93
C LEU A 145 23.72 -8.78 6.65
N ASP A 146 23.69 -9.42 5.48
CA ASP A 146 23.75 -8.73 4.19
C ASP A 146 22.55 -7.77 4.03
N SER A 147 21.33 -8.22 4.39
CA SER A 147 20.11 -7.40 4.31
C SER A 147 20.13 -6.19 5.27
N SER A 148 20.74 -6.35 6.46
CA SER A 148 20.89 -5.29 7.45
C SER A 148 21.75 -4.15 6.93
N LEU A 149 22.86 -4.48 6.26
CA LEU A 149 23.72 -3.47 5.64
C LEU A 149 22.97 -2.63 4.62
N GLU A 150 22.19 -3.28 3.75
CA GLU A 150 21.39 -2.58 2.75
C GLU A 150 20.39 -1.63 3.43
N ILE A 151 19.70 -2.07 4.48
CA ILE A 151 18.78 -1.20 5.24
C ILE A 151 19.50 -0.02 5.88
N TYR A 152 20.66 -0.25 6.52
CA TYR A 152 21.39 0.82 7.21
C TYR A 152 21.91 1.89 6.25
N THR A 153 22.25 1.52 5.01
CA THR A 153 22.67 2.49 3.98
C THR A 153 21.55 3.41 3.50
N LEU A 154 20.27 3.08 3.78
CA LEU A 154 19.11 3.89 3.40
C LEU A 154 18.79 5.04 4.38
N ASN A 155 19.70 5.37 5.32
CA ASN A 155 19.46 6.34 6.40
C ASN A 155 18.21 6.01 7.24
N PHE A 156 17.97 4.72 7.47
CA PHE A 156 16.86 4.24 8.28
C PHE A 156 16.99 4.74 9.73
N GLN A 157 15.97 5.42 10.26
CA GLN A 157 16.06 6.09 11.57
C GLN A 157 15.79 5.15 12.76
N GLU A 158 14.95 4.13 12.58
CA GLU A 158 14.45 3.25 13.66
C GLU A 158 15.35 2.01 13.86
N ILE A 159 16.68 2.19 13.87
CA ILE A 159 17.65 1.07 13.91
C ILE A 159 17.56 0.29 15.22
N ASP A 160 17.45 0.97 16.37
CA ASP A 160 17.34 0.31 17.68
C ASP A 160 16.05 -0.52 17.77
N GLU A 161 14.93 0.02 17.26
CA GLU A 161 13.63 -0.62 17.19
C GLU A 161 13.67 -1.83 16.26
N LEU A 162 14.36 -1.74 15.13
CA LEU A 162 14.59 -2.86 14.22
C LEU A 162 15.38 -3.98 14.89
N ILE A 163 16.50 -3.66 15.54
CA ILE A 163 17.32 -4.67 16.23
C ILE A 163 16.50 -5.34 17.35
N HIS A 164 15.78 -4.55 18.14
CA HIS A 164 14.92 -5.06 19.21
C HIS A 164 13.81 -5.98 18.68
N LEU A 165 13.09 -5.55 17.63
CA LEU A 165 12.07 -6.38 16.97
C LEU A 165 12.69 -7.67 16.40
N SER A 166 13.91 -7.59 15.88
CA SER A 166 14.61 -8.75 15.30
C SER A 166 14.92 -9.82 16.35
N VAL A 167 15.36 -9.41 17.55
CA VAL A 167 15.54 -10.32 18.69
C VAL A 167 14.21 -10.97 19.06
N LEU A 168 13.16 -10.16 19.23
CA LEU A 168 11.82 -10.63 19.59
C LEU A 168 11.27 -11.66 18.59
N ILE A 169 11.38 -11.40 17.28
CA ILE A 169 10.96 -12.35 16.24
C ILE A 169 11.78 -13.64 16.31
N THR A 170 13.09 -13.53 16.50
CA THR A 170 14.01 -14.69 16.53
C THR A 170 13.75 -15.62 17.72
N GLU A 171 13.32 -15.08 18.85
CA GLU A 171 13.01 -15.89 20.04
C GLU A 171 11.71 -16.70 19.87
N ASN A 172 10.69 -16.12 19.22
CA ASN A 172 9.34 -16.70 19.12
C ASN A 172 9.04 -17.40 17.77
N ASP A 173 9.35 -16.78 16.64
CA ASP A 173 9.16 -17.33 15.29
C ASP A 173 10.30 -16.89 14.36
N TRP A 174 11.49 -17.46 14.57
CA TRP A 174 12.70 -17.11 13.83
C TRP A 174 12.60 -17.26 12.30
N ARG A 175 11.61 -18.01 11.79
CA ARG A 175 11.39 -18.11 10.33
C ARG A 175 10.76 -16.85 9.75
N ASP A 176 10.12 -16.04 10.57
CA ASP A 176 9.48 -14.79 10.15
C ASP A 176 10.47 -13.62 9.96
N ILE A 177 11.72 -13.78 10.40
CA ILE A 177 12.74 -12.72 10.33
C ILE A 177 13.09 -12.34 8.88
N LYS A 178 13.23 -13.33 7.99
CA LYS A 178 13.56 -13.12 6.59
C LYS A 178 12.48 -12.32 5.85
N PRO A 179 11.21 -12.76 5.81
CA PRO A 179 10.18 -12.00 5.12
C PRO A 179 9.97 -10.62 5.77
N THR A 180 10.16 -10.50 7.09
CA THR A 180 10.12 -9.19 7.77
C THR A 180 11.20 -8.24 7.24
N TYR A 181 12.46 -8.69 7.12
CA TYR A 181 13.55 -7.87 6.59
C TYR A 181 13.35 -7.52 5.11
N GLU A 182 12.85 -8.45 4.29
CA GLU A 182 12.52 -8.20 2.88
C GLU A 182 11.47 -7.08 2.75
N ILE A 183 10.38 -7.15 3.52
CA ILE A 183 9.34 -6.10 3.51
C ILE A 183 9.90 -4.76 4.02
N ILE A 184 10.72 -4.77 5.06
CA ILE A 184 11.30 -3.54 5.61
C ILE A 184 12.20 -2.86 4.59
N LYS A 185 13.11 -3.64 3.99
CA LYS A 185 14.04 -3.18 2.97
C LYS A 185 13.31 -2.61 1.75
N ASP A 186 12.32 -3.33 1.23
CA ASP A 186 11.71 -3.00 -0.06
C ASP A 186 10.54 -2.03 0.03
N GLN A 187 9.86 -1.94 1.19
CA GLN A 187 8.59 -1.22 1.32
C GLN A 187 8.59 -0.25 2.51
N VAL A 188 8.90 -0.70 3.72
CA VAL A 188 8.81 0.17 4.93
C VAL A 188 9.84 1.29 4.90
N SER A 189 11.05 1.03 4.39
CA SER A 189 12.11 2.03 4.22
C SER A 189 11.71 3.22 3.33
N LYS A 190 10.67 3.06 2.51
CA LYS A 190 10.15 4.09 1.58
C LYS A 190 9.01 4.92 2.20
N LEU A 191 8.52 4.56 3.38
CA LEU A 191 7.50 5.32 4.08
C LEU A 191 8.07 6.61 4.68
N PRO A 192 7.24 7.65 4.88
CA PRO A 192 7.62 8.80 5.69
C PRO A 192 8.06 8.37 7.10
N ASN A 193 9.07 9.05 7.67
CA ASN A 193 9.64 8.66 8.98
C ASN A 193 8.58 8.55 10.10
N ALA A 194 7.58 9.43 10.10
CA ALA A 194 6.47 9.37 11.07
C ALA A 194 5.66 8.07 10.94
N HIS A 195 5.43 7.60 9.71
CA HIS A 195 4.73 6.34 9.44
C HIS A 195 5.57 5.13 9.84
N THR A 196 6.87 5.16 9.54
CA THR A 196 7.81 4.13 9.96
C THR A 196 7.80 3.98 11.47
N LYS A 197 7.92 5.07 12.23
CA LYS A 197 7.89 5.06 13.69
C LYS A 197 6.61 4.44 14.25
N ILE A 198 5.44 4.92 13.78
CA ILE A 198 4.14 4.38 14.22
C ILE A 198 4.00 2.89 13.87
N THR A 199 4.54 2.47 12.72
CA THR A 199 4.57 1.06 12.31
C THR A 199 5.37 0.20 13.29
N PHE A 200 6.57 0.63 13.71
CA PHE A 200 7.39 -0.10 14.69
C PHE A 200 6.80 -0.07 16.12
N ASP A 201 6.08 0.98 16.49
CA ASP A 201 5.31 1.00 17.75
C ASP A 201 4.23 -0.09 17.74
N MET A 202 3.54 -0.30 16.61
CA MET A 202 2.51 -1.33 16.46
C MET A 202 3.09 -2.75 16.47
N THR A 203 4.22 -3.01 15.81
CA THR A 203 4.82 -4.35 15.80
C THR A 203 5.19 -4.84 17.21
N ARG A 204 5.64 -3.94 18.10
CA ARG A 204 5.89 -4.27 19.51
C ARG A 204 4.64 -4.73 20.26
N ARG A 205 3.47 -4.16 19.95
CA ARG A 205 2.19 -4.56 20.56
C ARG A 205 1.64 -5.87 20.01
N LEU A 206 1.93 -6.15 18.73
CA LEU A 206 1.43 -7.34 18.04
C LEU A 206 2.32 -8.57 18.25
N HIS A 207 3.59 -8.37 18.60
CA HIS A 207 4.51 -9.45 18.88
C HIS A 207 4.01 -10.35 20.02
N GLY A 208 4.15 -11.67 19.85
CA GLY A 208 3.75 -12.67 20.84
C GLY A 208 2.27 -13.06 20.81
N LEU A 209 1.44 -12.41 20.00
CA LEU A 209 0.07 -12.85 19.77
C LEU A 209 0.06 -14.15 18.96
N SER A 210 -0.62 -15.16 19.51
CA SER A 210 -0.72 -16.47 18.87
C SER A 210 -1.33 -16.35 17.47
N GLY A 211 -0.64 -16.90 16.47
CA GLY A 211 -1.10 -16.95 15.09
C GLY A 211 -0.86 -15.70 14.25
N LEU A 212 -0.30 -14.63 14.81
CA LEU A 212 0.05 -13.42 14.06
C LEU A 212 1.55 -13.40 13.74
N LYS A 213 1.88 -13.23 12.46
CA LYS A 213 3.25 -12.98 11.99
C LYS A 213 3.48 -11.49 11.77
N ILE A 214 4.67 -11.02 12.13
CA ILE A 214 5.02 -9.60 11.94
C ILE A 214 5.14 -9.29 10.45
N SER A 215 5.68 -10.22 9.66
CA SER A 215 5.74 -10.06 8.21
C SER A 215 4.36 -9.90 7.58
N GLU A 216 3.38 -10.70 8.00
CA GLU A 216 1.99 -10.64 7.53
C GLU A 216 1.36 -9.27 7.86
N PHE A 217 1.53 -8.80 9.10
CA PHE A 217 1.07 -7.47 9.49
C PHE A 217 1.68 -6.36 8.65
N LEU A 218 3.01 -6.35 8.47
CA LEU A 218 3.69 -5.33 7.68
C LEU A 218 3.22 -5.36 6.23
N GLN A 219 3.15 -6.54 5.62
CA GLN A 219 2.71 -6.70 4.24
C GLN A 219 1.28 -6.19 4.05
N LEU A 220 0.39 -6.53 4.99
CA LEU A 220 -1.01 -6.13 4.91
C LEU A 220 -1.15 -4.62 5.14
N LEU A 221 -0.41 -4.03 6.09
CA LEU A 221 -0.40 -2.59 6.33
C LEU A 221 0.02 -1.83 5.08
N ILE A 222 1.14 -2.21 4.44
CA ILE A 222 1.61 -1.56 3.21
C ILE A 222 0.57 -1.71 2.09
N ARG A 223 0.02 -2.91 1.93
CA ARG A 223 -1.02 -3.16 0.92
C ARG A 223 -2.23 -2.25 1.15
N THR A 224 -2.72 -2.14 2.39
CA THR A 224 -3.84 -1.27 2.73
C THR A 224 -3.51 0.19 2.38
N LEU A 225 -2.36 0.72 2.83
CA LEU A 225 -1.94 2.09 2.52
C LEU A 225 -1.73 2.37 1.03
N SER A 226 -1.43 1.34 0.22
CA SER A 226 -1.32 1.46 -1.24
C SER A 226 -2.66 1.46 -1.98
N LEU A 227 -3.69 0.84 -1.38
CA LEU A 227 -5.04 0.75 -1.96
C LEU A 227 -5.94 1.90 -1.49
N THR A 228 -5.53 2.65 -0.47
CA THR A 228 -6.24 3.84 0.00
C THR A 228 -5.75 5.11 -0.69
N ASN A 229 -6.58 6.16 -0.66
CA ASN A 229 -6.17 7.47 -1.14
C ASN A 229 -5.00 7.99 -0.29
N LYS A 230 -3.96 8.53 -0.94
CA LYS A 230 -2.76 9.04 -0.26
C LYS A 230 -3.06 10.07 0.83
N ASN A 231 -4.11 10.87 0.64
CA ASN A 231 -4.52 11.88 1.62
C ASN A 231 -5.09 11.28 2.90
N ASP A 232 -5.59 10.04 2.84
CA ASP A 232 -6.23 9.35 3.96
C ASP A 232 -5.22 8.45 4.72
N ASN A 233 -4.01 8.26 4.19
CA ASN A 233 -3.02 7.33 4.75
C ASN A 233 -2.67 7.63 6.21
N ASP A 234 -2.58 8.91 6.58
CA ASP A 234 -2.35 9.32 7.97
C ASP A 234 -3.46 8.85 8.90
N GLN A 235 -4.72 9.03 8.47
CA GLN A 235 -5.90 8.65 9.24
C GLN A 235 -6.02 7.13 9.33
N VAL A 236 -5.84 6.42 8.20
CA VAL A 236 -5.84 4.95 8.17
C VAL A 236 -4.80 4.39 9.13
N LEU A 237 -3.57 4.92 9.11
CA LEU A 237 -2.50 4.46 9.99
C LEU A 237 -2.81 4.72 11.48
N GLN A 238 -3.36 5.90 11.81
CA GLN A 238 -3.81 6.21 13.17
C GLN A 238 -4.94 5.29 13.63
N MET A 239 -5.90 4.99 12.75
CA MET A 239 -7.00 4.06 13.03
C MET A 239 -6.47 2.65 13.26
N THR A 240 -5.52 2.18 12.45
CA THR A 240 -4.84 0.90 12.67
C THR A 240 -4.13 0.88 14.03
N GLN A 241 -3.42 1.94 14.40
CA GLN A 241 -2.76 2.03 15.70
C GLN A 241 -3.75 1.93 16.86
N GLN A 242 -4.93 2.55 16.73
CA GLN A 242 -6.00 2.44 17.72
C GLN A 242 -6.55 1.02 17.80
N VAL A 243 -6.73 0.33 16.68
CA VAL A 243 -7.14 -1.09 16.68
C VAL A 243 -6.07 -1.96 17.32
N VAL A 244 -4.79 -1.76 16.99
CA VAL A 244 -3.67 -2.49 17.62
C VAL A 244 -3.64 -2.31 19.13
N ASN A 245 -3.90 -1.09 19.62
CA ASN A 245 -3.85 -0.80 21.05
C ASN A 245 -5.04 -1.34 21.86
N ASN A 246 -6.22 -1.49 21.24
CA ASN A 246 -7.44 -1.89 21.95
C ASN A 246 -7.89 -3.32 21.63
N VAL A 247 -7.75 -3.77 20.38
CA VAL A 247 -8.21 -5.07 19.88
C VAL A 247 -7.13 -5.71 18.98
N PRO A 248 -5.92 -5.97 19.50
CA PRO A 248 -4.78 -6.36 18.68
C PRO A 248 -5.02 -7.60 17.83
N ILE A 249 -5.79 -8.57 18.33
CA ILE A 249 -6.10 -9.83 17.62
C ILE A 249 -6.94 -9.63 16.36
N ALA A 250 -7.66 -8.50 16.25
CA ALA A 250 -8.51 -8.18 15.10
C ALA A 250 -7.82 -7.24 14.09
N THR A 251 -6.55 -6.89 14.30
CA THR A 251 -5.82 -5.92 13.45
C THR A 251 -5.76 -6.36 12.00
N LEU A 252 -5.45 -7.64 11.74
CA LEU A 252 -5.39 -8.16 10.37
C LEU A 252 -6.77 -8.16 9.71
N ASP A 253 -7.82 -8.52 10.46
CA ASP A 253 -9.20 -8.49 9.95
C ASP A 253 -9.63 -7.05 9.60
N PHE A 254 -9.28 -6.07 10.44
CA PHE A 254 -9.50 -4.65 10.16
C PHE A 254 -8.79 -4.24 8.87
N LEU A 255 -7.47 -4.41 8.80
CA LEU A 255 -6.67 -3.98 7.64
C LEU A 255 -7.11 -4.62 6.32
N ASN A 256 -7.47 -5.91 6.34
CA ASN A 256 -7.98 -6.63 5.17
C ASN A 256 -9.28 -6.01 4.62
N ASN A 257 -10.13 -5.48 5.50
CA ASN A 257 -11.44 -4.95 5.12
C ASN A 257 -11.44 -3.44 4.83
N VAL A 258 -10.42 -2.67 5.27
CA VAL A 258 -10.34 -1.21 5.03
C VAL A 258 -10.54 -0.81 3.56
N PRO A 259 -9.82 -1.39 2.57
CA PRO A 259 -9.99 -0.97 1.18
C PRO A 259 -11.41 -1.18 0.68
N ARG A 260 -12.00 -2.35 0.97
CA ARG A 260 -13.39 -2.68 0.60
C ARG A 260 -14.41 -1.78 1.30
N LEU A 261 -14.16 -1.41 2.55
CA LEU A 261 -15.04 -0.51 3.28
C LEU A 261 -15.01 0.91 2.71
N LEU A 262 -13.85 1.37 2.24
CA LEU A 262 -13.72 2.70 1.61
C LEU A 262 -14.38 2.78 0.23
N ASP A 263 -14.71 1.65 -0.41
CA ASP A 263 -15.56 1.65 -1.60
C ASP A 263 -16.96 2.22 -1.28
N SER A 264 -17.53 1.87 -0.12
CA SER A 264 -18.89 2.31 0.28
C SER A 264 -18.90 3.46 1.29
N LEU A 265 -17.89 3.56 2.15
CA LEU A 265 -17.77 4.54 3.22
C LEU A 265 -16.77 5.65 2.86
N ASP A 266 -16.95 6.84 3.43
CA ASP A 266 -15.87 7.82 3.50
C ASP A 266 -14.97 7.57 4.73
N ILE A 267 -13.87 8.33 4.85
CA ILE A 267 -12.88 8.11 5.92
C ILE A 267 -13.45 8.37 7.32
N ASP A 268 -14.36 9.33 7.46
CA ASP A 268 -15.02 9.65 8.74
C ASP A 268 -16.02 8.55 9.13
N GLN A 269 -16.74 7.99 8.16
CA GLN A 269 -17.63 6.85 8.34
C GLN A 269 -16.85 5.59 8.71
N LEU A 270 -15.69 5.37 8.09
CA LEU A 270 -14.79 4.28 8.48
C LEU A 270 -14.34 4.46 9.94
N ASP A 271 -14.02 5.69 10.37
CA ASP A 271 -13.62 5.98 11.75
C ASP A 271 -14.74 5.71 12.75
N GLN A 272 -15.97 6.07 12.40
CA GLN A 272 -17.17 5.73 13.18
C GLN A 272 -17.36 4.21 13.30
N TRP A 273 -17.23 3.46 12.19
CA TRP A 273 -17.35 2.01 12.18
C TRP A 273 -16.28 1.34 13.05
N LYS A 274 -15.01 1.72 12.87
CA LYS A 274 -13.89 1.22 13.68
C LYS A 274 -14.08 1.54 15.16
N SER A 275 -14.55 2.74 15.49
CA SER A 275 -14.77 3.16 16.88
C SER A 275 -15.85 2.32 17.56
N GLN A 276 -16.91 1.92 16.84
CA GLN A 276 -17.88 0.96 17.37
C GLN A 276 -17.26 -0.42 17.59
N GLY A 277 -16.44 -0.92 16.65
CA GLY A 277 -15.73 -2.19 16.82
C GLY A 277 -14.80 -2.21 18.05
N ILE A 278 -14.12 -1.10 18.33
CA ILE A 278 -13.31 -0.95 19.56
C ILE A 278 -14.18 -0.94 20.82
N ARG A 279 -15.32 -0.23 20.82
CA ARG A 279 -16.25 -0.21 21.97
C ARG A 279 -16.73 -1.60 22.34
N LEU A 280 -17.06 -2.44 21.36
CA LEU A 280 -17.47 -3.83 21.60
C LEU A 280 -16.40 -4.66 22.31
N ALA A 281 -15.12 -4.35 22.13
CA ALA A 281 -14.05 -5.01 22.86
C ALA A 281 -13.91 -4.49 24.31
N ILE A 282 -14.05 -3.18 24.50
CA ILE A 282 -13.96 -2.54 25.82
C ILE A 282 -15.11 -2.98 26.72
N ASP A 283 -16.33 -3.05 26.18
CA ASP A 283 -17.54 -3.38 26.96
C ASP A 283 -17.55 -4.82 27.51
N GLN A 284 -16.72 -5.72 26.96
CA GLN A 284 -16.73 -7.15 27.30
C GLN A 284 -15.52 -7.64 28.09
N ASP A 285 -14.59 -6.74 28.46
CA ASP A 285 -13.35 -6.89 29.28
C ASP A 285 -12.41 -8.08 28.97
N THR A 286 -12.93 -9.30 28.80
CA THR A 286 -12.21 -10.56 28.57
C THR A 286 -12.60 -11.26 27.26
N ASN A 287 -13.78 -10.97 26.67
CA ASN A 287 -14.23 -11.63 25.44
C ASN A 287 -14.04 -10.73 24.20
N THR A 288 -12.95 -10.93 23.47
CA THR A 288 -12.67 -10.19 22.21
C THR A 288 -13.38 -10.78 20.99
N ALA A 289 -14.13 -11.89 21.14
CA ALA A 289 -14.76 -12.56 20.01
C ALA A 289 -15.78 -11.67 19.27
N PRO A 290 -16.63 -10.86 19.93
CA PRO A 290 -17.58 -10.02 19.20
C PRO A 290 -16.91 -8.90 18.41
N ALA A 291 -15.88 -8.27 18.97
CA ALA A 291 -15.07 -7.28 18.24
C ALA A 291 -14.35 -7.94 17.04
N THR A 292 -13.82 -9.15 17.22
CA THR A 292 -13.21 -9.92 16.12
C THR A 292 -14.22 -10.24 15.02
N GLN A 293 -15.42 -10.71 15.37
CA GLN A 293 -16.50 -10.96 14.40
C GLN A 293 -16.98 -9.67 13.71
N PHE A 294 -16.98 -8.56 14.42
CA PHE A 294 -17.28 -7.24 13.88
C PHE A 294 -16.26 -6.83 12.81
N PHE A 295 -14.96 -6.84 13.14
CA PHE A 295 -13.90 -6.49 12.18
C PHE A 295 -13.78 -7.48 11.02
N LYS A 296 -14.23 -8.74 11.18
CA LYS A 296 -14.39 -9.73 10.10
C LYS A 296 -15.60 -9.50 9.20
N LEU A 297 -16.42 -8.49 9.46
CA LEU A 297 -17.70 -8.25 8.77
C LEU A 297 -18.70 -9.42 8.90
N GLN A 298 -18.59 -10.23 9.96
CA GLN A 298 -19.45 -11.40 10.21
C GLN A 298 -20.58 -11.10 11.20
N SER A 299 -20.48 -10.02 11.98
CA SER A 299 -21.54 -9.63 12.90
C SER A 299 -22.65 -8.87 12.18
N LYS A 300 -23.90 -9.15 12.56
CA LYS A 300 -25.06 -8.40 12.08
C LYS A 300 -24.95 -6.91 12.43
N GLU A 301 -24.44 -6.59 13.61
CA GLU A 301 -24.22 -5.21 14.06
C GLU A 301 -23.26 -4.44 13.14
N SER A 302 -22.19 -5.08 12.64
CA SER A 302 -21.28 -4.46 11.68
C SER A 302 -21.99 -4.15 10.37
N GLN A 303 -22.75 -5.10 9.84
CA GLN A 303 -23.46 -4.93 8.57
C GLN A 303 -24.55 -3.85 8.68
N ASP A 304 -25.36 -3.89 9.74
CA ASP A 304 -26.41 -2.91 10.00
C ASP A 304 -25.81 -1.49 10.18
N LEU A 305 -24.65 -1.38 10.82
CA LEU A 305 -23.97 -0.09 10.98
C LEU A 305 -23.44 0.45 9.65
N ILE A 306 -22.78 -0.39 8.84
CA ILE A 306 -22.29 0.00 7.50
C ILE A 306 -23.46 0.48 6.64
N ASP A 307 -24.56 -0.25 6.63
CA ASP A 307 -25.76 0.12 5.87
C ASP A 307 -26.38 1.44 6.33
N LYS A 308 -26.28 1.74 7.63
CA LYS A 308 -26.80 2.97 8.24
C LYS A 308 -25.92 4.19 7.95
N ILE A 309 -24.60 4.05 8.03
CA ILE A 309 -23.67 5.17 7.88
C ILE A 309 -23.23 5.38 6.43
N SER A 310 -23.32 4.34 5.58
CA SER A 310 -22.97 4.45 4.17
C SER A 310 -23.84 5.48 3.46
N SER A 311 -23.17 6.36 2.72
CA SER A 311 -23.84 7.25 1.78
C SER A 311 -24.20 6.56 0.47
N SER A 312 -23.61 5.40 0.15
CA SER A 312 -23.84 4.71 -1.12
C SER A 312 -25.25 4.11 -1.22
N VAL A 313 -25.76 4.05 -2.45
CA VAL A 313 -27.02 3.38 -2.78
C VAL A 313 -26.75 2.37 -3.88
N GLU A 314 -27.07 1.11 -3.61
CA GLU A 314 -26.95 0.00 -4.57
C GLU A 314 -28.28 -0.19 -5.30
N LEU A 315 -28.26 -0.22 -6.63
CA LEU A 315 -29.46 -0.39 -7.46
C LEU A 315 -30.21 -1.67 -7.11
N ASN A 316 -29.51 -2.79 -6.88
CA ASN A 316 -30.14 -4.06 -6.55
C ASN A 316 -31.06 -4.00 -5.31
N ARG A 317 -30.75 -3.14 -4.34
CA ARG A 317 -31.58 -2.95 -3.13
C ARG A 317 -32.82 -2.11 -3.39
N ILE A 318 -32.78 -1.23 -4.38
CA ILE A 318 -33.89 -0.32 -4.74
C ILE A 318 -34.55 -0.67 -6.07
N LYS A 319 -34.19 -1.81 -6.69
CA LYS A 319 -34.57 -2.16 -8.07
C LYS A 319 -36.09 -2.20 -8.26
N ASP A 320 -36.79 -2.87 -7.34
CA ASP A 320 -38.26 -2.98 -7.39
C ASP A 320 -38.94 -1.63 -7.13
N LEU A 321 -38.36 -0.82 -6.24
CA LEU A 321 -38.85 0.53 -5.97
C LEU A 321 -38.65 1.44 -7.19
N MET A 322 -37.51 1.32 -7.86
CA MET A 322 -37.23 2.06 -9.09
C MET A 322 -38.08 1.59 -10.25
N LYS A 323 -38.34 0.27 -10.36
CA LYS A 323 -39.29 -0.27 -11.34
C LYS A 323 -40.67 0.34 -11.12
N LEU A 324 -41.18 0.29 -9.89
CA LEU A 324 -42.48 0.88 -9.54
C LEU A 324 -42.51 2.38 -9.84
N TYR A 325 -41.44 3.10 -9.52
CA TYR A 325 -41.29 4.52 -9.82
C TYR A 325 -41.39 4.81 -11.33
N CYS A 326 -40.63 4.09 -12.16
CA CYS A 326 -40.64 4.27 -13.61
C CYS A 326 -41.99 3.88 -14.24
N THR A 327 -42.61 2.80 -13.78
CA THR A 327 -43.95 2.38 -14.22
C THR A 327 -45.00 3.43 -13.87
N ALA A 328 -44.94 3.99 -12.66
CA ALA A 328 -45.87 5.04 -12.23
C ALA A 328 -45.66 6.36 -13.01
N LEU A 329 -44.41 6.69 -13.37
CA LEU A 329 -44.09 7.89 -14.12
C LEU A 329 -44.53 7.79 -15.59
N SER A 330 -44.34 6.62 -16.20
CA SER A 330 -44.58 6.37 -17.63
C SER A 330 -46.01 5.95 -17.97
N GLY A 331 -46.71 5.32 -17.02
CA GLY A 331 -47.97 4.64 -17.29
C GLY A 331 -47.83 3.29 -18.01
N GLU A 332 -46.61 2.81 -18.25
CA GLU A 332 -46.29 1.56 -18.97
C GLU A 332 -45.39 0.64 -18.12
N ASP A 333 -45.40 -0.68 -18.38
CA ASP A 333 -44.53 -1.62 -17.64
C ASP A 333 -43.08 -1.51 -18.14
N VAL A 334 -42.31 -0.67 -17.46
CA VAL A 334 -40.88 -0.45 -17.71
C VAL A 334 -40.05 -1.38 -16.83
N SER A 335 -39.00 -1.98 -17.39
CA SER A 335 -38.02 -2.77 -16.63
C SER A 335 -36.81 -1.91 -16.22
N VAL A 336 -36.14 -2.26 -15.12
CA VAL A 336 -34.94 -1.55 -14.64
C VAL A 336 -33.80 -2.55 -14.49
N SER A 337 -32.61 -2.19 -14.98
CA SER A 337 -31.40 -3.03 -14.93
C SER A 337 -30.14 -2.21 -14.68
N GLY A 338 -29.03 -2.87 -14.31
CA GLY A 338 -27.73 -2.24 -14.13
C GLY A 338 -27.06 -1.88 -15.45
N SER A 339 -26.35 -0.75 -15.53
CA SER A 339 -25.67 -0.29 -16.74
C SER A 339 -24.57 -1.26 -17.21
N THR A 340 -23.98 -2.06 -16.32
CA THR A 340 -23.02 -3.11 -16.67
C THR A 340 -23.60 -4.19 -17.58
N THR A 341 -24.93 -4.36 -17.63
CA THR A 341 -25.58 -5.30 -18.58
C THR A 341 -25.66 -4.80 -20.02
N ILE A 342 -25.26 -3.54 -20.27
CA ILE A 342 -25.22 -2.91 -21.58
C ILE A 342 -23.95 -3.27 -22.34
N THR A 343 -22.81 -3.38 -21.66
CA THR A 343 -21.50 -3.68 -22.29
C THR A 343 -21.51 -5.07 -22.94
N ASP A 344 -22.31 -6.00 -22.42
CA ASP A 344 -22.53 -7.32 -23.02
C ASP A 344 -23.44 -7.28 -24.26
N LYS A 345 -24.16 -6.18 -24.49
CA LYS A 345 -25.18 -6.05 -25.54
C LYS A 345 -24.86 -4.99 -26.62
N ASN A 346 -23.80 -4.19 -26.47
CA ASN A 346 -23.43 -3.10 -27.40
C ASN A 346 -24.58 -2.11 -27.70
N ILE A 347 -25.29 -1.64 -26.67
CA ILE A 347 -26.42 -0.67 -26.84
C ILE A 347 -26.11 0.64 -26.10
N GLY A 348 -25.58 1.66 -26.78
CA GLY A 348 -25.47 3.01 -26.23
C GLY A 348 -24.36 3.86 -26.83
N TRP A 349 -24.60 5.17 -26.89
CA TRP A 349 -23.61 6.21 -27.24
C TRP A 349 -23.16 6.87 -25.93
N GLY A 350 -22.05 6.42 -25.34
CA GLY A 350 -21.50 6.99 -24.09
C GLY A 350 -20.76 5.99 -23.19
N GLU A 351 -20.03 6.52 -22.20
CA GLU A 351 -19.27 5.76 -21.19
C GLU A 351 -20.17 4.78 -20.40
N SER A 352 -19.63 3.61 -20.06
CA SER A 352 -20.34 2.44 -19.49
C SER A 352 -21.03 2.67 -18.13
N ASP A 353 -20.79 3.82 -17.49
CA ASP A 353 -21.36 4.21 -16.20
C ASP A 353 -22.55 5.18 -16.31
N LEU A 354 -22.95 5.55 -17.52
CA LEU A 354 -24.05 6.48 -17.75
C LEU A 354 -25.40 5.76 -17.81
N ALA A 355 -26.42 6.39 -17.23
CA ALA A 355 -27.80 5.91 -17.34
C ALA A 355 -28.28 5.98 -18.80
N THR A 356 -28.96 4.95 -19.29
CA THR A 356 -29.49 4.90 -20.66
C THR A 356 -30.77 4.05 -20.74
N SER A 357 -31.43 4.02 -21.89
CA SER A 357 -32.64 3.21 -22.11
C SER A 357 -32.74 2.65 -23.53
N ASP A 358 -33.31 1.45 -23.65
CA ASP A 358 -33.69 0.83 -24.93
C ASP A 358 -35.20 1.03 -25.27
N GLY A 359 -35.89 1.87 -24.49
CA GLY A 359 -37.33 2.15 -24.61
C GLY A 359 -38.24 1.16 -23.87
N LYS A 360 -37.73 0.01 -23.41
CA LYS A 360 -38.45 -0.94 -22.53
C LYS A 360 -37.75 -1.17 -21.18
N THR A 361 -36.45 -0.95 -21.16
CA THR A 361 -35.56 -1.11 -20.02
C THR A 361 -34.86 0.21 -19.78
N ILE A 362 -34.87 0.69 -18.54
CA ILE A 362 -34.02 1.77 -18.08
C ILE A 362 -32.83 1.15 -17.38
N TYR A 363 -31.64 1.46 -17.88
CA TYR A 363 -30.38 1.03 -17.32
C TYR A 363 -29.81 2.15 -16.45
N LEU A 364 -29.54 1.84 -15.19
CA LEU A 364 -29.03 2.78 -14.19
C LEU A 364 -27.69 2.27 -13.64
N PRO A 365 -26.82 3.15 -13.10
CA PRO A 365 -25.58 2.72 -12.47
C PRO A 365 -25.83 1.71 -11.36
N ASP A 366 -24.99 0.68 -11.23
CA ASP A 366 -25.17 -0.35 -10.19
C ASP A 366 -25.00 0.20 -8.77
N VAL A 367 -24.16 1.22 -8.60
CA VAL A 367 -23.92 1.92 -7.33
C VAL A 367 -23.79 3.42 -7.57
N ILE A 368 -24.42 4.25 -6.73
CA ILE A 368 -24.24 5.71 -6.70
C ILE A 368 -23.70 6.13 -5.34
N LYS A 369 -22.56 6.83 -5.34
CA LYS A 369 -21.89 7.47 -4.18
C LYS A 369 -21.38 8.87 -4.54
N ARG A 370 -22.23 9.69 -5.17
CA ARG A 370 -21.85 11.03 -5.64
C ARG A 370 -21.93 12.09 -4.53
N TYR A 371 -22.84 11.91 -3.58
CA TYR A 371 -23.13 12.84 -2.50
C TYR A 371 -22.89 12.19 -1.13
N ASN A 372 -22.61 13.01 -0.11
CA ASN A 372 -22.33 12.50 1.25
C ASN A 372 -23.59 11.98 1.98
N LYS A 373 -24.79 12.26 1.44
CA LYS A 373 -26.05 11.79 2.02
C LYS A 373 -26.67 10.69 1.17
N LYS A 374 -27.01 9.57 1.80
CA LYS A 374 -27.69 8.44 1.16
C LYS A 374 -28.99 8.84 0.46
N GLU A 375 -29.76 9.71 1.10
CA GLU A 375 -30.99 10.25 0.52
C GLU A 375 -30.74 11.04 -0.77
N ASP A 376 -29.63 11.79 -0.83
CA ASP A 376 -29.27 12.57 -2.02
C ASP A 376 -28.84 11.65 -3.17
N ASN A 377 -28.07 10.60 -2.90
CA ASN A 377 -27.74 9.57 -3.88
C ASN A 377 -28.99 8.81 -4.38
N PHE A 378 -29.93 8.50 -3.49
CA PHE A 378 -31.21 7.90 -3.87
C PHE A 378 -32.07 8.85 -4.72
N ASN A 379 -32.11 10.13 -4.39
CA ASN A 379 -32.83 11.12 -5.19
C ASN A 379 -32.17 11.33 -6.55
N PHE A 380 -30.84 11.19 -6.64
CA PHE A 380 -30.14 11.21 -7.92
C PHE A 380 -30.52 10.03 -8.82
N TYR A 381 -30.74 8.82 -8.28
CA TYR A 381 -31.33 7.72 -9.05
C TYR A 381 -32.68 8.09 -9.67
N LYS A 382 -33.55 8.80 -8.94
CA LYS A 382 -34.83 9.27 -9.48
C LYS A 382 -34.63 10.27 -10.61
N VAL A 383 -33.68 11.19 -10.48
CA VAL A 383 -33.34 12.15 -11.56
C VAL A 383 -32.89 11.39 -12.81
N LEU A 384 -31.93 10.48 -12.69
CA LEU A 384 -31.46 9.66 -13.83
C LEU A 384 -32.59 8.85 -14.47
N ALA A 385 -33.38 8.15 -13.66
CA ALA A 385 -34.49 7.34 -14.15
C ALA A 385 -35.58 8.17 -14.83
N SER A 386 -35.92 9.34 -14.27
CA SER A 386 -36.92 10.23 -14.85
C SER A 386 -36.42 10.83 -16.16
N HIS A 387 -35.14 11.19 -16.23
CA HIS A 387 -34.53 11.72 -17.45
C HIS A 387 -34.57 10.69 -18.58
N GLN A 388 -34.15 9.45 -18.29
CA GLN A 388 -34.18 8.36 -19.28
C GLN A 388 -35.60 8.01 -19.72
N GLN A 389 -36.56 8.01 -18.80
CA GLN A 389 -37.96 7.81 -19.14
C GLN A 389 -38.52 8.94 -20.01
N ALA A 390 -38.18 10.19 -19.67
CA ALA A 390 -38.63 11.38 -20.35
C ALA A 390 -38.11 11.47 -21.80
N LEU A 391 -36.91 10.95 -22.07
CA LEU A 391 -36.41 10.82 -23.44
C LEU A 391 -37.38 9.99 -24.31
N THR A 392 -37.89 8.88 -23.79
CA THR A 392 -38.87 8.05 -24.49
C THR A 392 -40.25 8.74 -24.58
N GLU A 393 -40.71 9.29 -23.47
CA GLU A 393 -42.03 9.90 -23.35
C GLU A 393 -42.20 11.14 -24.24
N PHE A 394 -41.18 12.02 -24.25
CA PHE A 394 -41.18 13.26 -25.02
C PHE A 394 -40.64 13.11 -26.44
N GLY A 395 -40.59 11.88 -26.94
CA GLY A 395 -40.44 11.58 -28.36
C GLY A 395 -39.04 11.76 -28.93
N SER A 396 -38.00 11.76 -28.09
CA SER A 396 -36.60 11.90 -28.51
C SER A 396 -36.19 10.81 -29.51
N TYR A 397 -36.73 9.59 -29.32
CA TYR A 397 -36.52 8.45 -30.21
C TYR A 397 -37.58 8.31 -31.32
N LYS A 398 -38.59 9.19 -31.37
CA LYS A 398 -39.72 9.11 -32.32
C LYS A 398 -39.49 9.92 -33.60
N TYR A 399 -38.24 10.15 -33.99
CA TYR A 399 -37.93 10.88 -35.21
C TYR A 399 -38.48 10.17 -36.46
N ASP A 400 -39.38 10.84 -37.17
CA ASP A 400 -39.89 10.43 -38.47
C ASP A 400 -39.57 11.52 -39.50
N TYR A 401 -38.76 11.18 -40.50
CA TYR A 401 -38.36 12.05 -41.61
C TYR A 401 -39.54 12.45 -42.52
N LYS A 402 -40.72 11.86 -42.35
CA LYS A 402 -41.93 12.30 -43.04
C LYS A 402 -42.60 13.48 -42.35
N ILE A 403 -42.21 13.78 -41.12
CA ILE A 403 -42.73 14.91 -40.35
C ILE A 403 -41.91 16.14 -40.71
N GLU A 404 -42.47 17.00 -41.56
CA GLU A 404 -41.83 18.27 -41.91
C GLU A 404 -41.77 19.20 -40.69
N PRO A 405 -40.66 19.91 -40.47
CA PRO A 405 -40.58 20.92 -39.43
C PRO A 405 -41.60 22.03 -39.68
N VAL A 406 -42.31 22.42 -38.62
CA VAL A 406 -43.35 23.47 -38.70
C VAL A 406 -42.75 24.86 -38.96
N ASN A 407 -41.52 25.10 -38.49
CA ASN A 407 -40.82 26.37 -38.66
C ASN A 407 -40.17 26.45 -40.06
N SER A 408 -40.41 27.54 -40.79
CA SER A 408 -39.87 27.75 -42.15
C SER A 408 -38.34 27.70 -42.24
N LYS A 409 -37.61 28.18 -41.23
CA LYS A 409 -36.14 28.05 -41.14
C LYS A 409 -35.72 26.61 -40.89
N SER A 410 -36.37 25.92 -39.96
CA SER A 410 -36.10 24.50 -39.69
C SER A 410 -36.44 23.62 -40.90
N LYS A 411 -37.48 23.96 -41.66
CA LYS A 411 -37.88 23.27 -42.90
C LYS A 411 -36.84 23.48 -44.01
N ALA A 412 -36.30 24.68 -44.16
CA ALA A 412 -35.21 24.94 -45.09
C ALA A 412 -33.93 24.15 -44.74
N ILE A 413 -33.57 24.11 -43.44
CA ILE A 413 -32.44 23.30 -42.94
C ILE A 413 -32.72 21.81 -43.15
N PHE A 414 -33.90 21.34 -42.80
CA PHE A 414 -34.31 19.95 -42.96
C PHE A 414 -34.26 19.48 -44.41
N ASN A 415 -34.75 20.29 -45.36
CA ASN A 415 -34.66 19.97 -46.79
C ASN A 415 -33.21 19.92 -47.27
N ALA A 416 -32.37 20.88 -46.86
CA ALA A 416 -30.94 20.88 -47.19
C ALA A 416 -30.18 19.68 -46.60
N LEU A 417 -30.57 19.23 -45.39
CA LEU A 417 -30.03 18.03 -44.76
C LEU A 417 -30.51 16.75 -45.46
N LEU A 418 -31.77 16.69 -45.88
CA LEU A 418 -32.34 15.54 -46.58
C LEU A 418 -31.63 15.28 -47.91
N ASP A 419 -31.30 16.35 -48.64
CA ASP A 419 -30.53 16.28 -49.90
C ASP A 419 -29.09 15.76 -49.67
N GLN A 420 -28.45 16.13 -48.56
CA GLN A 420 -27.08 15.70 -48.21
C GLN A 420 -27.00 14.26 -47.67
N VAL A 421 -28.05 13.77 -46.99
CA VAL A 421 -28.09 12.43 -46.39
C VAL A 421 -28.36 11.34 -47.43
N ASN A 422 -29.09 11.67 -48.50
CA ASN A 422 -29.33 10.77 -49.63
C ASN A 422 -28.04 10.40 -50.39
N ASP A 423 -26.94 11.11 -50.15
CA ASP A 423 -25.60 10.86 -50.73
C ASP A 423 -24.65 10.05 -49.81
N SER A 424 -25.12 9.55 -48.65
CA SER A 424 -24.26 8.81 -47.68
C SER A 424 -24.44 7.27 -47.74
N ASP A 425 -23.32 6.55 -47.91
CA ASP A 425 -23.24 5.08 -48.11
C ASP A 425 -23.38 4.21 -46.82
N GLU A 426 -23.68 4.78 -45.65
CA GLU A 426 -23.72 4.00 -44.40
C GLU A 426 -25.04 3.25 -44.21
N GLU A 427 -25.08 1.94 -44.45
CA GLU A 427 -26.31 1.14 -44.42
C GLU A 427 -26.84 0.84 -42.99
N HIS A 428 -25.97 0.87 -41.97
CA HIS A 428 -26.28 0.40 -40.61
C HIS A 428 -26.39 1.47 -39.51
N ALA A 429 -26.15 2.76 -39.80
CA ALA A 429 -26.30 3.82 -38.82
C ALA A 429 -27.78 4.19 -38.56
N THR A 430 -28.12 4.58 -37.32
CA THR A 430 -29.43 5.18 -37.02
C THR A 430 -29.65 6.41 -37.89
N ARG A 431 -30.88 6.65 -38.33
CA ARG A 431 -31.18 7.68 -39.34
C ARG A 431 -30.87 9.11 -38.84
N ILE A 432 -30.96 9.35 -37.52
CA ILE A 432 -30.46 10.57 -36.87
C ILE A 432 -28.93 10.69 -36.99
N ALA A 433 -28.19 9.60 -36.77
CA ALA A 433 -26.74 9.59 -36.95
C ALA A 433 -26.35 9.88 -38.40
N LYS A 434 -27.13 9.41 -39.40
CA LYS A 434 -26.90 9.78 -40.80
C LYS A 434 -27.10 11.28 -41.06
N VAL A 435 -28.11 11.90 -40.46
CA VAL A 435 -28.36 13.35 -40.58
C VAL A 435 -27.26 14.17 -39.89
N LEU A 436 -26.90 13.77 -38.67
CA LEU A 436 -25.86 14.42 -37.89
C LEU A 436 -24.49 14.28 -38.56
N ARG A 437 -24.16 13.12 -39.15
CA ARG A 437 -22.84 12.86 -39.78
C ARG A 437 -22.75 13.21 -41.26
N GLY A 438 -23.88 13.31 -41.95
CA GLY A 438 -23.95 13.58 -43.38
C GLY A 438 -23.78 15.05 -43.75
N SER A 439 -23.90 15.97 -42.79
CA SER A 439 -23.99 17.41 -43.03
C SER A 439 -22.74 18.19 -42.64
N PHE A 440 -22.39 19.24 -43.38
CA PHE A 440 -21.27 20.12 -43.01
C PHE A 440 -21.71 21.10 -41.91
N PRO A 441 -20.92 21.32 -40.82
CA PRO A 441 -19.53 20.89 -40.60
C PRO A 441 -19.35 19.51 -39.95
N PHE A 442 -20.42 18.86 -39.51
CA PHE A 442 -20.42 17.63 -38.72
C PHE A 442 -19.87 16.38 -39.44
N LYS A 443 -19.80 16.40 -40.77
CA LYS A 443 -19.11 15.37 -41.56
C LYS A 443 -17.62 15.24 -41.21
N HIS A 444 -16.97 16.33 -40.80
CA HIS A 444 -15.56 16.32 -40.40
C HIS A 444 -15.36 16.09 -38.90
N ASP A 445 -16.39 16.32 -38.10
CA ASP A 445 -16.40 16.06 -36.67
C ASP A 445 -17.77 15.51 -36.23
N PRO A 446 -18.00 14.20 -36.41
CA PRO A 446 -19.22 13.52 -35.98
C PRO A 446 -19.52 13.68 -34.50
N ILE A 447 -18.48 13.81 -33.68
CA ILE A 447 -18.59 13.89 -32.22
C ILE A 447 -19.23 15.23 -31.84
N LEU A 448 -18.84 16.32 -32.51
CA LEU A 448 -19.45 17.63 -32.31
C LEU A 448 -20.97 17.63 -32.56
N ALA A 449 -21.43 16.86 -33.54
CA ALA A 449 -22.85 16.74 -33.87
C ALA A 449 -23.63 16.03 -32.75
N ASP A 450 -23.05 14.93 -32.26
CA ASP A 450 -23.60 14.12 -31.18
C ASP A 450 -23.60 14.91 -29.85
N ASP A 451 -22.56 15.70 -29.57
CA ASP A 451 -22.46 16.58 -28.40
C ASP A 451 -23.50 17.70 -28.43
N ILE A 452 -23.64 18.39 -29.57
CA ILE A 452 -24.64 19.47 -29.72
C ILE A 452 -26.05 18.90 -29.59
N PHE A 453 -26.32 17.75 -30.22
CA PHE A 453 -27.62 17.10 -30.08
C PHE A 453 -27.91 16.73 -28.63
N SER A 454 -26.95 16.08 -27.95
CA SER A 454 -27.08 15.69 -26.55
C SER A 454 -27.37 16.91 -25.66
N ILE A 455 -26.59 17.99 -25.77
CA ILE A 455 -26.79 19.22 -24.98
C ILE A 455 -28.19 19.82 -25.20
N VAL A 456 -28.59 19.98 -26.47
CA VAL A 456 -29.88 20.58 -26.81
C VAL A 456 -31.05 19.70 -26.35
N GLU A 457 -30.91 18.39 -26.51
CA GLU A 457 -31.95 17.43 -26.21
C GLU A 457 -32.11 17.20 -24.70
N GLU A 458 -31.01 17.06 -23.97
CA GLU A 458 -30.99 17.02 -22.50
C GLU A 458 -31.66 18.27 -21.94
N TYR A 459 -31.30 19.46 -22.43
CA TYR A 459 -31.93 20.71 -22.00
C TYR A 459 -33.44 20.72 -22.30
N ARG A 460 -33.86 20.29 -23.50
CA ARG A 460 -35.29 20.22 -23.87
C ARG A 460 -36.04 19.29 -22.92
N VAL A 461 -35.49 18.11 -22.66
CA VAL A 461 -36.09 17.09 -21.79
C VAL A 461 -36.18 17.60 -20.36
N ASP A 462 -35.13 18.21 -19.82
CA ASP A 462 -35.15 18.80 -18.48
C ASP A 462 -36.23 19.86 -18.34
N GLN A 463 -36.36 20.78 -19.29
CA GLN A 463 -37.43 21.79 -19.25
C GLN A 463 -38.82 21.16 -19.28
N LEU A 464 -39.02 20.10 -20.08
CA LEU A 464 -40.29 19.38 -20.15
C LEU A 464 -40.58 18.65 -18.84
N ILE A 465 -39.57 18.01 -18.22
CA ILE A 465 -39.70 17.36 -16.91
C ILE A 465 -40.09 18.39 -15.85
N LEU A 466 -39.39 19.53 -15.79
CA LEU A 466 -39.68 20.61 -14.85
C LEU A 466 -41.10 21.18 -15.06
N SER A 467 -41.59 21.22 -16.30
CA SER A 467 -42.95 21.68 -16.61
C SER A 467 -44.02 20.67 -16.17
N LYS A 468 -43.83 19.38 -16.49
CA LYS A 468 -44.83 18.32 -16.35
C LYS A 468 -44.85 17.66 -14.98
N TYR A 469 -43.71 17.60 -14.30
CA TYR A 469 -43.54 16.97 -12.98
C TYR A 469 -43.08 17.99 -11.92
N PRO A 470 -43.98 18.84 -11.40
CA PRO A 470 -43.62 19.84 -10.38
C PRO A 470 -42.92 19.25 -9.15
N GLY A 471 -43.28 18.02 -8.77
CA GLY A 471 -42.70 17.30 -7.63
C GLY A 471 -41.21 16.93 -7.80
N LEU A 472 -40.68 16.93 -9.03
CA LEU A 472 -39.27 16.62 -9.31
C LEU A 472 -38.38 17.86 -9.37
N ARG A 473 -38.95 19.07 -9.41
CA ARG A 473 -38.20 20.33 -9.59
C ARG A 473 -37.09 20.53 -8.58
N ASN A 474 -37.35 20.20 -7.32
CA ASN A 474 -36.36 20.39 -6.25
C ASN A 474 -35.19 19.41 -6.37
N PHE A 475 -35.43 18.20 -6.89
CA PHE A 475 -34.36 17.23 -7.13
C PHE A 475 -33.51 17.65 -8.33
N TYR A 476 -34.14 18.02 -9.45
CA TYR A 476 -33.43 18.49 -10.64
C TYR A 476 -32.60 19.75 -10.35
N LYS A 477 -33.15 20.76 -9.66
CA LYS A 477 -32.37 21.96 -9.27
C LYS A 477 -31.16 21.68 -8.40
N LYS A 478 -31.16 20.57 -7.65
CA LYS A 478 -30.07 20.22 -6.74
C LYS A 478 -28.99 19.39 -7.42
N PHE A 479 -29.33 18.64 -8.47
CA PHE A 479 -28.49 17.59 -9.01
C PHE A 479 -28.26 17.66 -10.53
N SER A 480 -28.97 18.53 -11.27
CA SER A 480 -28.79 18.82 -12.69
C SER A 480 -28.03 20.12 -12.93
#